data_AF-A0A1M7JS36-F1
#
_entry.id   AF-A0A1M7JS36-F1
#
_cell.length_a   1.000
_cell.length_b   1.000
_cell.length_c   1.000
_cell.angle_alpha   90.00
_cell.angle_beta   90.00
_cell.angle_gamma   90.00
#
_symmetry.space_group_name_H-M   'P 1'
#
loop_
_entity.id
_entity.type
_entity.pdbx_description
1 polymer ?
#
loop_
_entity_poly.entity_id
_entity_poly.type
_entity_poly.pdbx_seq_one_letter_code
_entity_poly.pdbx_strand_id
1 'polypeptide(L)'
;MKLIRWGWRLALVAFFVLSISLNVLMFIGGMAYSAASSAFHAMTGIRTVAMQHADEVAELGSELSQERAAKRQARSELTDVTGDLAAERATTRKLRADMGDMVESLEVERTTTRKLRSELREAAPAFVIYRGQKVAIKEAVDTTAERISRRAAATSTREIGSMAGEAIPYLGIAVVVGATALELKDLCDTLKDMDELRRAFDPDATYSDERQTVCAQRVPTREELWEIAKASPGNAWNSARNAIPTLEEVKSYELPDVDWSGYYSRISDGAGGLWGRTIEGASGLVDDTKGLIWSDTE
;
A
#
# COMPACT_ATOMS: atom_id res chain seq x y z
N MET A 1 -29.28 -125.17 2.50
CA MET A 1 -29.12 -123.69 2.42
C MET A 1 -28.24 -123.05 3.52
N LYS A 2 -27.88 -123.71 4.64
CA LYS A 2 -27.03 -123.09 5.69
C LYS A 2 -25.51 -123.08 5.37
N LEU A 3 -24.99 -124.07 4.65
CA LEU A 3 -23.57 -124.18 4.29
C LEU A 3 -23.08 -123.07 3.34
N ILE A 4 -23.92 -122.66 2.37
CA ILE A 4 -23.59 -121.60 1.40
C ILE A 4 -23.43 -120.22 2.07
N ARG A 5 -24.26 -119.88 3.07
CA ARG A 5 -24.12 -118.61 3.81
C ARG A 5 -22.86 -118.56 4.67
N TRP A 6 -22.35 -119.71 5.11
CA TRP A 6 -21.14 -119.78 5.92
C TRP A 6 -19.88 -119.65 5.06
N GLY A 7 -19.84 -120.30 3.89
CA GLY A 7 -18.77 -120.14 2.91
C GLY A 7 -18.63 -118.69 2.41
N TRP A 8 -19.75 -118.02 2.13
CA TRP A 8 -19.73 -116.61 1.69
C TRP A 8 -19.17 -115.65 2.76
N ARG A 9 -19.46 -115.90 4.04
CA ARG A 9 -18.91 -115.10 5.15
C ARG A 9 -17.41 -115.27 5.30
N LEU A 10 -16.90 -116.49 5.15
CA LEU A 10 -15.44 -116.75 5.21
C LEU A 10 -14.70 -116.10 4.04
N ALA A 11 -15.27 -116.14 2.83
CA ALA A 11 -14.68 -115.47 1.66
C ALA A 11 -14.60 -113.94 1.82
N LEU A 12 -15.64 -113.31 2.38
CA LEU A 12 -15.64 -111.87 2.65
C LEU A 12 -14.60 -111.47 3.71
N VAL A 13 -14.46 -112.27 4.77
CA VAL A 13 -13.43 -112.00 5.80
C VAL A 13 -12.03 -112.15 5.21
N ALA A 14 -11.78 -113.17 4.38
CA ALA A 14 -10.49 -113.35 3.73
C ALA A 14 -10.13 -112.18 2.80
N PHE A 15 -11.09 -111.68 2.02
CA PHE A 15 -10.88 -110.53 1.13
C PHE A 15 -10.57 -109.25 1.92
N PHE A 16 -11.26 -109.04 3.04
CA PHE A 16 -11.04 -107.87 3.89
C PHE A 16 -9.64 -107.87 4.53
N VAL A 17 -9.20 -109.04 5.04
CA VAL A 17 -7.84 -109.20 5.59
C VAL A 17 -6.78 -108.97 4.50
N LEU A 18 -7.00 -109.47 3.28
CA LEU A 18 -6.08 -109.26 2.16
C LEU A 18 -5.95 -107.76 1.79
N SER A 19 -7.08 -107.04 1.72
CA SER A 19 -7.09 -105.61 1.42
C SER A 19 -6.35 -104.78 2.49
N ILE A 20 -6.51 -105.12 3.77
CA ILE A 20 -5.77 -104.45 4.86
C ILE A 20 -4.27 -104.74 4.73
N SER A 21 -3.89 -106.00 4.51
CA SER A 21 -2.47 -106.36 4.38
C SER A 21 -1.78 -105.64 3.21
N LEU A 22 -2.48 -105.46 2.08
CA LEU A 22 -1.96 -104.78 0.91
C LEU A 22 -1.75 -103.27 1.15
N ASN A 23 -2.67 -102.62 1.87
CA ASN A 23 -2.53 -101.20 2.24
C ASN A 23 -1.37 -100.98 3.22
N VAL A 24 -1.20 -101.87 4.19
CA VAL A 24 -0.06 -101.83 5.13
C VAL A 24 1.26 -102.03 4.36
N LEU A 25 1.30 -102.91 3.36
CA LEU A 25 2.48 -103.12 2.53
C LEU A 25 2.87 -101.87 1.71
N MET A 26 1.89 -101.18 1.13
CA MET A 26 2.12 -99.93 0.39
C MET A 26 2.67 -98.80 1.29
N PHE A 27 2.12 -98.66 2.50
CA PHE A 27 2.56 -97.63 3.45
C PHE A 27 3.98 -97.89 3.96
N ILE A 28 4.32 -99.15 4.25
CA ILE A 28 5.68 -99.54 4.66
C ILE A 28 6.67 -99.43 3.49
N GLY A 29 6.25 -99.73 2.26
CA GLY A 29 7.08 -99.62 1.07
C GLY A 29 7.59 -98.20 0.79
N GLY A 30 6.76 -97.18 0.97
CA GLY A 30 7.16 -95.78 0.78
C GLY A 30 8.21 -95.30 1.79
N MET A 31 8.13 -95.77 3.04
CA MET A 31 9.11 -95.42 4.08
C MET A 31 10.39 -96.26 3.99
N ALA A 32 10.32 -97.52 3.56
CA ALA A 32 11.50 -98.36 3.34
C ALA A 32 12.37 -97.84 2.18
N TYR A 33 11.75 -97.30 1.12
CA TYR A 33 12.47 -96.76 -0.04
C TYR A 33 13.25 -95.48 0.30
N SER A 34 12.69 -94.58 1.14
CA SER A 34 13.38 -93.36 1.59
C SER A 34 14.49 -93.64 2.59
N ALA A 35 14.33 -94.65 3.45
CA ALA A 35 15.38 -95.09 4.36
C ALA A 35 16.54 -95.79 3.61
N ALA A 36 16.22 -96.65 2.64
CA ALA A 36 17.23 -97.36 1.84
C ALA A 36 18.06 -96.41 0.98
N SER A 37 17.45 -95.36 0.39
CA SER A 37 18.19 -94.37 -0.39
C SER A 37 19.13 -93.51 0.47
N SER A 38 18.73 -93.18 1.71
CA SER A 38 19.59 -92.46 2.65
C SER A 38 20.79 -93.30 3.12
N ALA A 39 20.62 -94.61 3.28
CA ALA A 39 21.67 -95.53 3.68
C ALA A 39 22.70 -95.80 2.56
N PHE A 40 22.25 -95.82 1.29
CA PHE A 40 23.15 -96.04 0.15
C PHE A 40 24.10 -94.85 -0.11
N HIS A 41 23.67 -93.65 0.28
CA HIS A 41 24.44 -92.40 0.09
C HIS A 41 25.60 -92.25 1.07
N ALA A 42 25.48 -92.81 2.28
CA ALA A 42 26.54 -92.82 3.28
C ALA A 42 27.76 -93.67 2.85
N MET A 43 27.59 -94.57 1.87
CA MET A 43 28.65 -95.47 1.41
C MET A 43 29.29 -95.12 0.05
N THR A 44 28.72 -94.27 -0.81
CA THR A 44 29.17 -94.18 -2.23
C THR A 44 29.45 -92.78 -2.81
N GLY A 45 28.97 -91.69 -2.22
CA GLY A 45 29.45 -90.31 -2.50
C GLY A 45 29.19 -89.70 -3.89
N ILE A 46 28.52 -90.37 -4.84
CA ILE A 46 28.23 -89.82 -6.17
C ILE A 46 26.88 -89.08 -6.19
N ARG A 47 26.87 -87.79 -6.58
CA ARG A 47 25.65 -86.96 -6.71
C ARG A 47 24.86 -87.34 -7.97
N THR A 48 23.55 -87.55 -7.84
CA THR A 48 22.64 -87.92 -8.95
C THR A 48 21.83 -86.72 -9.46
N VAL A 49 21.41 -86.76 -10.74
CA VAL A 49 20.63 -85.72 -11.46
C VAL A 49 19.32 -85.33 -10.73
N ALA A 50 18.75 -86.25 -9.94
CA ALA A 50 17.56 -85.98 -9.13
C ALA A 50 17.81 -84.96 -8.01
N MET A 51 19.01 -84.88 -7.44
CA MET A 51 19.34 -83.85 -6.45
C MET A 51 19.63 -82.49 -7.09
N GLN A 52 20.19 -82.44 -8.30
CA GLN A 52 20.49 -81.18 -8.97
C GLN A 52 19.22 -80.42 -9.35
N HIS A 53 18.18 -81.13 -9.78
CA HIS A 53 16.84 -80.56 -9.96
C HIS A 53 16.13 -80.25 -8.63
N ALA A 54 16.41 -81.00 -7.55
CA ALA A 54 15.88 -80.67 -6.23
C ALA A 54 16.49 -79.36 -5.69
N ASP A 55 17.79 -79.14 -5.89
CA ASP A 55 18.49 -77.90 -5.53
C ASP A 55 17.99 -76.71 -6.37
N GLU A 56 17.85 -76.86 -7.69
CA GLU A 56 17.37 -75.79 -8.58
C GLU A 56 15.90 -75.42 -8.29
N VAL A 57 15.04 -76.41 -8.00
CA VAL A 57 13.65 -76.16 -7.57
C VAL A 57 13.60 -75.53 -6.18
N ALA A 58 14.52 -75.89 -5.28
CA ALA A 58 14.64 -75.24 -3.97
C ALA A 58 15.11 -73.78 -4.10
N GLU A 59 16.04 -73.49 -5.01
CA GLU A 59 16.55 -72.16 -5.31
C GLU A 59 15.49 -71.26 -5.97
N LEU A 60 14.81 -71.73 -7.02
CA LEU A 60 13.68 -71.04 -7.65
C LEU A 60 12.52 -70.84 -6.67
N GLY A 61 12.28 -71.80 -5.78
CA GLY A 61 11.31 -71.68 -4.69
C GLY A 61 11.67 -70.58 -3.69
N SER A 62 12.96 -70.44 -3.38
CA SER A 62 13.50 -69.37 -2.54
C SER A 62 13.37 -68.00 -3.23
N GLU A 63 13.78 -67.86 -4.49
CA GLU A 63 13.64 -66.61 -5.25
C GLU A 63 12.18 -66.17 -5.38
N LEU A 64 11.27 -67.08 -5.72
CA LEU A 64 9.84 -66.78 -5.81
C LEU A 64 9.27 -66.36 -4.44
N SER A 65 9.79 -66.92 -3.35
CA SER A 65 9.40 -66.52 -1.99
C SER A 65 9.88 -65.09 -1.66
N GLN A 66 11.10 -64.73 -2.09
CA GLN A 66 11.66 -63.39 -1.92
C GLN A 66 10.93 -62.36 -2.79
N GLU A 67 10.64 -62.68 -4.05
CA GLU A 67 9.88 -61.81 -4.95
C GLU A 67 8.46 -61.56 -4.41
N ARG A 68 7.80 -62.61 -3.89
CA ARG A 68 6.49 -62.48 -3.23
C ARG A 68 6.57 -61.64 -1.95
N ALA A 69 7.65 -61.74 -1.17
CA ALA A 69 7.86 -60.90 0.00
C ALA A 69 8.07 -59.43 -0.40
N ALA A 70 8.92 -59.15 -1.39
CA ALA A 70 9.14 -57.82 -1.94
C ALA A 70 7.86 -57.22 -2.52
N LYS A 71 7.06 -58.00 -3.26
CA LYS A 71 5.76 -57.56 -3.80
C LYS A 71 4.74 -57.22 -2.71
N ARG A 72 4.76 -57.95 -1.59
CA ARG A 72 3.93 -57.62 -0.43
C ARG A 72 4.37 -56.32 0.23
N GLN A 73 5.67 -56.12 0.39
CA GLN A 73 6.23 -54.89 0.93
C GLN A 73 5.89 -53.68 0.05
N ALA A 74 6.14 -53.77 -1.26
CA ALA A 74 5.80 -52.69 -2.20
C ALA A 74 4.30 -52.36 -2.22
N ARG A 75 3.43 -53.36 -2.04
CA ARG A 75 1.98 -53.12 -1.86
C ARG A 75 1.67 -52.39 -0.55
N SER A 76 2.34 -52.74 0.54
CA SER A 76 2.19 -52.05 1.84
C SER A 76 2.65 -50.59 1.75
N GLU A 77 3.82 -50.34 1.15
CA GLU A 77 4.33 -48.99 0.96
C GLU A 77 3.39 -48.16 0.08
N LEU A 78 2.82 -48.75 -0.99
CA LEU A 78 1.85 -48.05 -1.82
C LEU A 78 0.57 -47.71 -1.04
N THR A 79 0.09 -48.60 -0.15
CA THR A 79 -1.08 -48.30 0.69
C THR A 79 -0.79 -47.19 1.69
N ASP A 80 0.40 -47.18 2.28
CA ASP A 80 0.81 -46.16 3.25
C ASP A 80 0.97 -44.80 2.57
N VAL A 81 1.69 -44.73 1.44
CA VAL A 81 1.84 -43.48 0.66
C VAL A 81 0.49 -42.98 0.14
N THR A 82 -0.42 -43.88 -0.25
CA THR A 82 -1.78 -43.48 -0.65
C THR A 82 -2.56 -42.90 0.53
N GLY A 83 -2.39 -43.47 1.73
CA GLY A 83 -2.97 -42.96 2.97
C GLY A 83 -2.43 -41.58 3.36
N ASP A 84 -1.11 -41.42 3.32
CA ASP A 84 -0.44 -40.15 3.63
C ASP A 84 -0.84 -39.04 2.65
N LEU A 85 -0.89 -39.34 1.35
CA LEU A 85 -1.33 -38.37 0.34
C LEU A 85 -2.80 -37.98 0.53
N ALA A 86 -3.65 -38.91 0.97
CA ALA A 86 -5.04 -38.60 1.30
C ALA A 86 -5.14 -37.68 2.53
N ALA A 87 -4.31 -37.91 3.56
CA ALA A 87 -4.23 -37.06 4.73
C ALA A 87 -3.69 -35.66 4.40
N GLU A 88 -2.63 -35.56 3.59
CA GLU A 88 -2.06 -34.29 3.12
C GLU A 88 -3.05 -33.49 2.26
N ARG A 89 -3.83 -34.16 1.41
CA ARG A 89 -4.91 -33.50 0.67
C ARG A 89 -6.01 -32.98 1.60
N ALA A 90 -6.31 -33.69 2.69
CA ALA A 90 -7.28 -33.23 3.68
C ALA A 90 -6.78 -32.00 4.45
N THR A 91 -5.50 -31.97 4.86
CA THR A 91 -4.90 -30.78 5.52
C THR A 91 -4.84 -29.60 4.57
N THR A 92 -4.43 -29.80 3.32
CA THR A 92 -4.37 -28.75 2.30
C THR A 92 -5.76 -28.15 2.03
N ARG A 93 -6.81 -28.97 2.02
CA ARG A 93 -8.20 -28.48 1.89
C ARG A 93 -8.61 -27.65 3.11
N LYS A 94 -8.24 -28.08 4.31
CA LYS A 94 -8.51 -27.33 5.54
C LYS A 94 -7.81 -25.98 5.55
N LEU A 95 -6.51 -25.93 5.24
CA LEU A 95 -5.78 -24.66 5.14
C LEU A 95 -6.40 -23.72 4.10
N ARG A 96 -6.83 -24.23 2.94
CA ARG A 96 -7.52 -23.40 1.94
C ARG A 96 -8.86 -22.85 2.44
N ALA A 97 -9.61 -23.63 3.21
CA ALA A 97 -10.85 -23.16 3.83
C ALA A 97 -10.55 -22.06 4.87
N ASP A 98 -9.59 -22.29 5.78
CA ASP A 98 -9.18 -21.31 6.78
C ASP A 98 -8.67 -20.01 6.14
N MET A 99 -7.92 -20.09 5.04
CA MET A 99 -7.50 -18.91 4.26
C MET A 99 -8.69 -18.17 3.65
N GLY A 100 -9.70 -18.88 3.15
CA GLY A 100 -10.93 -18.29 2.62
C GLY A 100 -11.66 -17.48 3.69
N ASP A 101 -11.87 -18.09 4.86
CA ASP A 101 -12.54 -17.45 6.00
C ASP A 101 -11.75 -16.22 6.50
N MET A 102 -10.41 -16.31 6.55
CA MET A 102 -9.56 -15.16 6.91
C MET A 102 -9.69 -14.01 5.91
N VAL A 103 -9.70 -14.30 4.60
CA VAL A 103 -9.88 -13.27 3.56
C VAL A 103 -11.24 -12.59 3.71
N GLU A 104 -12.32 -13.35 3.91
CA GLU A 104 -13.65 -12.80 4.13
C GLU A 104 -13.70 -11.92 5.38
N SER A 105 -13.13 -12.37 6.49
CA SER A 105 -13.07 -11.60 7.73
C SER A 105 -12.32 -10.27 7.55
N LEU A 106 -11.23 -10.27 6.79
CA LEU A 106 -10.42 -9.08 6.52
C LEU A 106 -11.16 -8.09 5.61
N GLU A 107 -11.94 -8.57 4.64
CA GLU A 107 -12.79 -7.71 3.80
C GLU A 107 -13.91 -7.06 4.62
N VAL A 108 -14.55 -7.81 5.53
CA VAL A 108 -15.55 -7.27 6.45
C VAL A 108 -14.92 -6.24 7.40
N GLU A 109 -13.73 -6.50 7.95
CA GLU A 109 -13.02 -5.54 8.80
C GLU A 109 -12.63 -4.26 8.03
N ARG A 110 -12.15 -4.39 6.79
CA ARG A 110 -11.82 -3.24 5.94
C ARG A 110 -13.04 -2.39 5.61
N THR A 111 -14.17 -3.03 5.31
CA THR A 111 -15.41 -2.30 4.99
C THR A 111 -16.00 -1.60 6.21
N THR A 112 -16.00 -2.25 7.37
CA THR A 112 -16.41 -1.64 8.64
C THR A 112 -15.50 -0.49 9.03
N THR A 113 -14.17 -0.64 8.95
CA THR A 113 -13.21 0.44 9.20
C THR A 113 -13.42 1.64 8.28
N ARG A 114 -13.72 1.41 6.99
CA ARG A 114 -14.04 2.49 6.04
C ARG A 114 -15.33 3.21 6.42
N LYS A 115 -16.38 2.48 6.81
CA LYS A 115 -17.65 3.05 7.29
C LYS A 115 -17.46 3.86 8.57
N LEU A 116 -16.76 3.31 9.55
CA LEU A 116 -16.39 4.01 10.78
C LEU A 116 -15.58 5.28 10.50
N ARG A 117 -14.65 5.26 9.54
CA ARG A 117 -13.90 6.47 9.15
C ARG A 117 -14.77 7.49 8.43
N SER A 118 -15.71 7.08 7.57
CA SER A 118 -16.63 8.02 6.93
C SER A 118 -17.60 8.61 7.95
N GLU A 119 -18.15 7.78 8.83
CA GLU A 119 -19.01 8.21 9.92
C GLU A 119 -18.27 9.13 10.89
N LEU A 120 -17.00 8.86 11.22
CA LEU A 120 -16.21 9.76 12.07
C LEU A 120 -15.90 11.10 11.39
N ARG A 121 -15.63 11.09 10.07
CA ARG A 121 -15.46 12.32 9.27
C ARG A 121 -16.75 13.15 9.22
N GLU A 122 -17.90 12.51 9.26
CA GLU A 122 -19.22 13.15 9.15
C GLU A 122 -19.78 13.55 10.53
N ALA A 123 -19.59 12.72 11.57
CA ALA A 123 -20.18 12.87 12.89
C ALA A 123 -19.32 13.66 13.89
N ALA A 124 -18.01 13.79 13.66
CA ALA A 124 -17.15 14.62 14.48
C ALA A 124 -16.56 15.76 13.66
N PRO A 125 -17.32 16.84 13.39
CA PRO A 125 -16.69 18.11 13.06
C PRO A 125 -15.80 18.45 14.26
N ALA A 126 -14.49 18.23 14.09
CA ALA A 126 -13.53 18.75 15.04
C ALA A 126 -13.71 20.28 15.03
N PHE A 127 -14.11 20.81 16.18
CA PHE A 127 -14.36 22.22 16.36
C PHE A 127 -13.10 22.88 16.90
N VAL A 128 -12.83 24.09 16.44
CA VAL A 128 -11.74 24.94 16.92
C VAL A 128 -12.29 26.29 17.34
N ILE A 129 -11.58 26.97 18.24
CA ILE A 129 -11.86 28.36 18.57
C ILE A 129 -11.12 29.21 17.54
N TYR A 130 -11.87 29.76 16.58
CA TYR A 130 -11.36 30.65 15.56
C TYR A 130 -11.99 32.03 15.76
N ARG A 131 -11.14 33.05 15.96
CA ARG A 131 -11.57 34.45 16.16
C ARG A 131 -12.61 34.62 17.27
N GLY A 132 -12.45 33.86 18.36
CA GLY A 132 -13.34 33.88 19.53
C GLY A 132 -14.64 33.10 19.35
N GLN A 133 -14.85 32.43 18.22
CA GLN A 133 -16.04 31.63 17.94
C GLN A 133 -15.69 30.16 17.77
N LYS A 134 -16.57 29.27 18.27
CA LYS A 134 -16.44 27.82 18.06
C LYS A 134 -17.00 27.48 16.68
N VAL A 135 -16.11 27.17 15.74
CA VAL A 135 -16.47 26.84 14.35
C VAL A 135 -15.90 25.47 13.97
N ALA A 136 -16.42 24.86 12.91
CA ALA A 136 -15.82 23.65 12.36
C ALA A 136 -14.44 23.96 11.78
N ILE A 137 -13.48 23.04 11.88
CA ILE A 137 -12.15 23.19 11.25
C ILE A 137 -12.25 23.58 9.78
N LYS A 138 -13.15 22.94 9.04
CA LYS A 138 -13.37 23.24 7.62
C LYS A 138 -13.78 24.69 7.41
N GLU A 139 -14.67 25.21 8.24
CA GLU A 139 -15.16 26.59 8.14
C GLU A 139 -14.07 27.61 8.47
N ALA A 140 -13.23 27.35 9.47
CA ALA A 140 -12.07 28.19 9.78
C ALA A 140 -11.10 28.26 8.56
N VAL A 141 -10.80 27.12 7.95
CA VAL A 141 -9.93 27.03 6.76
C VAL A 141 -10.56 27.73 5.56
N ASP A 142 -11.82 27.43 5.22
CA ASP A 142 -12.52 28.00 4.07
C ASP A 142 -12.63 29.52 4.18
N THR A 143 -13.01 30.03 5.36
CA THR A 143 -13.08 31.49 5.63
C THR A 143 -11.72 32.16 5.43
N THR A 144 -10.66 31.51 5.89
CA THR A 144 -9.30 32.04 5.79
C THR A 144 -8.82 32.06 4.33
N ALA A 145 -9.04 30.95 3.61
CA ALA A 145 -8.70 30.82 2.20
C ALA A 145 -9.44 31.84 1.34
N GLU A 146 -10.72 32.07 1.60
CA GLU A 146 -11.54 33.05 0.86
C GLU A 146 -11.06 34.50 1.08
N ARG A 147 -10.66 34.85 2.31
CA ARG A 147 -10.11 36.18 2.61
C ARG A 147 -8.79 36.41 1.89
N ILE A 148 -7.91 35.41 1.90
CA ILE A 148 -6.62 35.48 1.21
C ILE A 148 -6.81 35.53 -0.30
N SER A 149 -7.67 34.69 -0.88
CA SER A 149 -7.91 34.67 -2.32
C SER A 149 -8.51 35.98 -2.83
N ARG A 150 -9.47 36.56 -2.09
CA ARG A 150 -10.05 37.86 -2.40
C ARG A 150 -9.03 39.00 -2.32
N ARG A 151 -8.15 39.00 -1.29
CA ARG A 151 -7.06 39.99 -1.22
C ARG A 151 -6.08 39.80 -2.36
N ALA A 152 -5.60 38.58 -2.60
CA ALA A 152 -4.67 38.30 -3.69
C ALA A 152 -5.21 38.77 -5.03
N ALA A 153 -6.48 38.49 -5.34
CA ALA A 153 -7.12 38.98 -6.57
C ALA A 153 -7.18 40.53 -6.64
N ALA A 154 -7.47 41.19 -5.53
CA ALA A 154 -7.50 42.65 -5.46
C ALA A 154 -6.09 43.26 -5.61
N THR A 155 -5.09 42.72 -4.92
CA THR A 155 -3.68 43.13 -5.02
C THR A 155 -3.18 42.96 -6.44
N SER A 156 -3.34 41.77 -7.05
CA SER A 156 -2.94 41.54 -8.45
C SER A 156 -3.62 42.49 -9.43
N THR A 157 -4.89 42.83 -9.21
CA THR A 157 -5.60 43.81 -10.06
C THR A 157 -5.01 45.22 -9.92
N ARG A 158 -4.63 45.61 -8.69
CA ARG A 158 -4.02 46.91 -8.41
C ARG A 158 -2.63 47.03 -9.02
N GLU A 159 -1.78 46.01 -8.85
CA GLU A 159 -0.42 46.00 -9.38
C GLU A 159 -0.39 46.06 -10.90
N ILE A 160 -1.17 45.22 -11.57
CA ILE A 160 -1.20 45.26 -13.03
C ILE A 160 -1.85 46.57 -13.52
N GLY A 161 -2.85 47.08 -12.79
CA GLY A 161 -3.49 48.37 -13.07
C GLY A 161 -2.57 49.58 -12.86
N SER A 162 -1.62 49.51 -11.93
CA SER A 162 -0.69 50.60 -11.61
C SER A 162 0.48 50.69 -12.58
N MET A 163 0.83 49.62 -13.29
CA MET A 163 1.97 49.56 -14.24
C MET A 163 2.05 50.76 -15.19
N ALA A 164 0.91 51.16 -15.78
CA ALA A 164 0.88 52.31 -16.69
C ALA A 164 1.19 53.63 -15.98
N GLY A 165 0.76 53.78 -14.73
CA GLY A 165 1.06 54.93 -13.88
C GLY A 165 2.52 54.97 -13.43
N GLU A 166 3.09 53.81 -13.11
CA GLU A 166 4.50 53.65 -12.72
C GLU A 166 5.48 54.06 -13.83
N ALA A 167 5.07 53.89 -15.09
CA ALA A 167 5.86 54.29 -16.26
C ALA A 167 5.86 55.80 -16.53
N ILE A 168 4.98 56.60 -15.89
CA ILE A 168 4.90 58.04 -16.13
C ILE A 168 6.08 58.75 -15.43
N PRO A 169 6.90 59.54 -16.14
CA PRO A 169 7.98 60.29 -15.50
C PRO A 169 7.49 61.20 -14.37
N TYR A 170 8.24 61.26 -13.27
CA TYR A 170 7.96 62.03 -12.04
C TYR A 170 6.73 61.58 -11.22
N LEU A 171 5.65 61.15 -11.87
CA LEU A 171 4.45 60.63 -11.19
C LEU A 171 4.59 59.16 -10.80
N GLY A 172 5.31 58.37 -11.59
CA GLY A 172 5.47 56.94 -11.38
C GLY A 172 6.04 56.56 -10.02
N ILE A 173 6.95 57.37 -9.47
CA ILE A 173 7.49 57.14 -8.11
C ILE A 173 6.39 57.21 -7.05
N ALA A 174 5.45 58.15 -7.19
CA ALA A 174 4.33 58.25 -6.27
C ALA A 174 3.38 57.05 -6.40
N VAL A 175 3.18 56.56 -7.63
CA VAL A 175 2.38 55.35 -7.90
C VAL A 175 3.04 54.12 -7.30
N VAL A 176 4.35 53.91 -7.50
CA VAL A 176 5.12 52.81 -6.90
C VAL A 176 4.99 52.82 -5.38
N VAL A 177 5.24 53.96 -4.72
CA VAL A 177 5.12 54.07 -3.26
C VAL A 177 3.70 53.71 -2.79
N GLY A 178 2.69 54.21 -3.49
CA GLY A 178 1.28 53.93 -3.16
C GLY A 178 0.91 52.46 -3.35
N ALA A 179 1.28 51.86 -4.48
CA ALA A 179 1.05 50.45 -4.79
C ALA A 179 1.74 49.56 -3.75
N THR A 180 3.05 49.74 -3.53
CA THR A 180 3.83 48.99 -2.55
C THR A 180 3.29 49.12 -1.12
N ALA A 181 2.78 50.31 -0.73
CA ALA A 181 2.15 50.47 0.58
C ALA A 181 0.85 49.64 0.73
N LEU A 182 0.05 49.55 -0.34
CA LEU A 182 -1.14 48.70 -0.36
C LEU A 182 -0.77 47.21 -0.39
N GLU A 183 0.25 46.81 -1.15
CA GLU A 183 0.77 45.44 -1.15
C GLU A 183 1.22 45.01 0.24
N LEU A 184 2.03 45.84 0.90
CA LEU A 184 2.56 45.53 2.22
C LEU A 184 1.44 45.39 3.26
N LYS A 185 0.41 46.22 3.15
CA LYS A 185 -0.80 46.10 3.95
C LYS A 185 -1.52 44.76 3.70
N ASP A 186 -1.75 44.39 2.44
CA ASP A 186 -2.45 43.15 2.06
C ASP A 186 -1.65 41.91 2.49
N LEU A 187 -0.32 41.96 2.42
CA LEU A 187 0.59 40.93 2.93
C LEU A 187 0.52 40.82 4.46
N CYS A 188 0.59 41.94 5.17
CA CYS A 188 0.48 41.95 6.63
C CYS A 188 -0.89 41.40 7.09
N ASP A 189 -1.99 41.79 6.45
CA ASP A 189 -3.32 41.28 6.79
C ASP A 189 -3.48 39.79 6.42
N THR A 190 -2.75 39.29 5.41
CA THR A 190 -2.66 37.85 5.09
C THR A 190 -1.92 37.06 6.17
N LEU A 191 -0.79 37.58 6.65
CA LEU A 191 -0.06 36.99 7.77
C LEU A 191 -0.88 37.00 9.07
N LYS A 192 -1.73 38.02 9.27
CA LYS A 192 -2.70 38.05 10.38
C LYS A 192 -3.71 36.91 10.30
N ASP A 193 -4.35 36.75 9.14
CA ASP A 193 -5.37 35.71 8.96
C ASP A 193 -4.77 34.29 9.09
N MET A 194 -3.54 34.08 8.60
CA MET A 194 -2.81 32.80 8.74
C MET A 194 -2.45 32.50 10.19
N ASP A 195 -2.01 33.52 10.94
CA ASP A 195 -1.69 33.38 12.35
C ASP A 195 -2.93 33.15 13.21
N GLU A 196 -4.06 33.78 12.90
CA GLU A 196 -5.35 33.49 13.55
C GLU A 196 -5.78 32.04 13.31
N LEU A 197 -5.61 31.54 12.07
CA LEU A 197 -5.90 30.14 11.76
C LEU A 197 -4.93 29.19 12.48
N ARG A 198 -3.63 29.50 12.51
CA ARG A 198 -2.63 28.71 13.24
C ARG A 198 -2.97 28.59 14.72
N ARG A 199 -3.31 29.70 15.37
CA ARG A 199 -3.70 29.74 16.79
C ARG A 199 -4.99 28.97 17.07
N ALA A 200 -5.86 28.78 16.08
CA ALA A 200 -7.05 27.93 16.23
C ALA A 200 -6.70 26.44 16.34
N PHE A 201 -5.58 26.00 15.75
CA PHE A 201 -5.09 24.62 15.84
C PHE A 201 -4.06 24.41 16.95
N ASP A 202 -3.27 25.44 17.25
CA ASP A 202 -2.21 25.43 18.25
C ASP A 202 -2.30 26.72 19.10
N PRO A 203 -3.07 26.70 20.21
CA PRO A 203 -3.27 27.88 21.06
C PRO A 203 -1.99 28.43 21.69
N ASP A 204 -0.95 27.60 21.83
CA ASP A 204 0.34 27.96 22.40
C ASP A 204 1.35 28.45 21.33
N ALA A 205 0.93 28.49 20.06
CA ALA A 205 1.76 29.00 18.97
C ALA A 205 2.18 30.45 19.24
N THR A 206 3.49 30.67 19.34
CA THR A 206 4.06 32.01 19.41
C THR A 206 4.02 32.69 18.04
N TYR A 207 3.97 34.03 18.04
CA TYR A 207 4.12 34.82 16.82
C TYR A 207 5.39 34.42 16.06
N SER A 208 5.29 34.28 14.74
CA SER A 208 6.50 34.16 13.91
C SER A 208 7.18 35.53 13.80
N ASP A 209 8.49 35.57 14.03
CA ASP A 209 9.32 36.77 13.87
C ASP A 209 9.18 37.37 12.45
N GLU A 210 8.88 36.52 11.47
CA GLU A 210 8.62 36.87 10.06
C GLU A 210 7.39 37.79 9.91
N ARG A 211 6.31 37.54 10.67
CA ARG A 211 5.13 38.42 10.65
C ARG A 211 5.47 39.82 11.13
N GLN A 212 6.22 39.90 12.24
CA GLN A 212 6.64 41.19 12.78
C GLN A 212 7.57 41.90 11.82
N THR A 213 8.46 41.16 11.15
CA THR A 213 9.39 41.69 10.16
C THR A 213 8.66 42.29 8.96
N VAL A 214 7.71 41.58 8.37
CA VAL A 214 6.97 42.05 7.19
C VAL A 214 6.06 43.24 7.54
N CYS A 215 5.28 43.14 8.62
CA CYS A 215 4.36 44.21 9.02
C CYS A 215 5.08 45.49 9.51
N ALA A 216 6.37 45.42 9.85
CA ALA A 216 7.18 46.57 10.28
C ALA A 216 8.07 47.16 9.18
N GLN A 217 8.00 46.67 7.93
CA GLN A 217 8.75 47.28 6.84
C GLN A 217 8.24 48.70 6.56
N ARG A 218 9.15 49.65 6.42
CA ARG A 218 8.83 51.02 6.04
C ARG A 218 8.92 51.15 4.53
N VAL A 219 7.82 51.59 3.90
CA VAL A 219 7.85 52.03 2.50
C VAL A 219 8.45 53.44 2.45
N PRO A 220 9.54 53.67 1.67
CA PRO A 220 10.13 54.99 1.53
C PRO A 220 9.16 56.00 0.90
N THR A 221 9.33 57.28 1.19
CA THR A 221 8.51 58.34 0.56
C THR A 221 8.95 58.62 -0.88
N ARG A 222 8.11 59.32 -1.64
CA ARG A 222 8.43 59.80 -2.98
C ARG A 222 9.73 60.62 -2.99
N GLU A 223 9.89 61.50 -2.01
CA GLU A 223 11.06 62.37 -1.87
C GLU A 223 12.31 61.54 -1.57
N GLU A 224 12.22 60.59 -0.63
CA GLU A 224 13.33 59.69 -0.27
C GLU A 224 13.79 58.89 -1.49
N LEU A 225 12.86 58.29 -2.26
CA LEU A 225 13.19 57.56 -3.49
C LEU A 225 13.78 58.46 -4.58
N TRP A 226 13.25 59.68 -4.74
CA TRP A 226 13.74 60.64 -5.72
C TRP A 226 15.17 61.10 -5.40
N GLU A 227 15.48 61.33 -4.12
CA GLU A 227 16.84 61.65 -3.69
C GLU A 227 17.80 60.47 -3.89
N ILE A 228 17.40 59.24 -3.59
CA ILE A 228 18.22 58.05 -3.84
C ILE A 228 18.55 57.93 -5.34
N ALA A 229 17.53 58.05 -6.19
CA ALA A 229 17.68 57.94 -7.63
C ALA A 229 18.60 59.03 -8.22
N LYS A 230 18.50 60.27 -7.73
CA LYS A 230 19.35 61.39 -8.18
C LYS A 230 20.77 61.31 -7.62
N ALA A 231 20.91 61.01 -6.33
CA ALA A 231 22.18 61.06 -5.63
C ALA A 231 23.11 59.90 -6.00
N SER A 232 22.55 58.73 -6.32
CA SER A 232 23.37 57.57 -6.70
C SER A 232 22.62 56.57 -7.59
N PRO A 233 22.46 56.87 -8.90
CA PRO A 233 21.82 55.96 -9.84
C PRO A 233 22.49 54.58 -9.89
N GLY A 234 23.82 54.53 -9.78
CA GLY A 234 24.58 53.26 -9.76
C GLY A 234 24.31 52.41 -8.52
N ASN A 235 24.17 53.02 -7.34
CA ASN A 235 23.85 52.28 -6.11
C ASN A 235 22.40 51.83 -6.09
N ALA A 236 21.47 52.67 -6.58
CA ALA A 236 20.07 52.29 -6.75
C ALA A 236 19.95 51.07 -7.67
N TRP A 237 20.65 51.09 -8.80
CA TRP A 237 20.70 49.97 -9.75
C TRP A 237 21.29 48.70 -9.15
N ASN A 238 22.42 48.80 -8.43
CA ASN A 238 23.05 47.65 -7.80
C ASN A 238 22.17 47.06 -6.68
N SER A 239 21.48 47.91 -5.92
CA SER A 239 20.56 47.46 -4.87
C SER A 239 19.37 46.70 -5.45
N ALA A 240 18.77 47.22 -6.53
CA ALA A 240 17.69 46.53 -7.25
C ALA A 240 18.16 45.20 -7.84
N ARG A 241 19.33 45.18 -8.51
CA ARG A 241 19.92 43.96 -9.07
C ARG A 241 20.12 42.88 -8.01
N ASN A 242 20.56 43.24 -6.82
CA ASN A 242 20.83 42.27 -5.75
C ASN A 242 19.57 41.75 -5.06
N ALA A 243 18.43 42.43 -5.22
CA ALA A 243 17.15 42.03 -4.64
C ALA A 243 16.31 41.11 -5.55
N ILE A 244 16.65 41.05 -6.84
CA ILE A 244 15.93 40.24 -7.84
C ILE A 244 16.64 38.88 -7.99
N PRO A 245 15.90 37.75 -8.06
CA PRO A 245 16.49 36.43 -8.31
C PRO A 245 17.24 36.36 -9.65
N THR A 246 18.15 35.39 -9.75
CA THR A 246 18.97 35.17 -10.96
C THR A 246 18.11 34.68 -12.13
N LEU A 247 18.61 34.86 -13.36
CA LEU A 247 17.87 34.48 -14.57
C LEU A 247 17.59 32.97 -14.62
N GLU A 248 18.49 32.16 -14.06
CA GLU A 248 18.34 30.71 -13.91
C GLU A 248 17.18 30.35 -12.97
N GLU A 249 17.00 31.10 -11.88
CA GLU A 249 15.89 30.94 -10.94
C GLU A 249 14.56 31.40 -11.55
N VAL A 250 14.56 32.40 -12.43
CA VAL A 250 13.34 32.86 -13.11
C VAL A 250 12.89 31.84 -14.17
N LYS A 251 13.81 31.21 -14.91
CA LYS A 251 13.50 30.21 -15.95
C LYS A 251 12.82 28.95 -15.41
N SER A 252 12.97 28.65 -14.13
CA SER A 252 12.31 27.49 -13.50
C SER A 252 10.88 27.76 -13.06
N TYR A 253 10.41 29.02 -13.10
CA TYR A 253 8.99 29.34 -12.88
C TYR A 253 8.18 29.08 -14.15
N GLU A 254 7.20 28.19 -14.06
CA GLU A 254 6.15 28.06 -15.08
C GLU A 254 5.19 29.24 -14.97
N LEU A 255 5.33 30.21 -15.88
CA LEU A 255 4.40 31.32 -15.99
C LEU A 255 3.14 30.87 -16.74
N PRO A 256 1.92 31.18 -16.24
CA PRO A 256 0.69 30.85 -16.95
C PRO A 256 0.59 31.66 -18.25
N ASP A 257 0.01 31.05 -19.30
CA ASP A 257 -0.36 31.76 -20.53
C ASP A 257 -1.46 32.78 -20.21
N VAL A 258 -1.08 34.05 -20.09
CA VAL A 258 -2.02 35.15 -19.85
C VAL A 258 -2.52 35.70 -21.18
N ASP A 259 -3.84 35.67 -21.38
CA ASP A 259 -4.48 36.36 -22.51
C ASP A 259 -4.53 37.88 -22.27
N TRP A 260 -3.55 38.57 -22.83
CA TRP A 260 -3.42 40.02 -22.76
C TRP A 260 -4.52 40.78 -23.54
N SER A 261 -5.21 40.12 -24.48
CA SER A 261 -6.17 40.79 -25.38
C SER A 261 -7.50 41.08 -24.68
N GLY A 262 -8.05 40.11 -23.94
CA GLY A 262 -9.22 40.31 -23.09
C GLY A 262 -8.95 41.16 -21.83
N TYR A 263 -7.68 41.29 -21.46
CA TYR A 263 -7.24 42.11 -20.33
C TYR A 263 -7.10 43.59 -20.71
N TYR A 264 -6.52 43.90 -21.87
CA TYR A 264 -6.36 45.26 -22.37
C TYR A 264 -7.69 45.99 -22.54
N SER A 265 -8.75 45.30 -23.00
CA SER A 265 -10.10 45.88 -23.11
C SER A 265 -10.73 46.20 -21.75
N ARG A 266 -10.51 45.36 -20.73
CA ARG A 266 -10.95 45.65 -19.35
C ARG A 266 -10.17 46.81 -18.72
N ILE A 267 -8.88 46.93 -19.01
CA ILE A 267 -8.09 48.09 -18.61
C ILE A 267 -8.54 49.34 -19.35
N SER A 268 -8.79 49.32 -20.66
CA SER A 268 -9.19 50.54 -21.39
C SER A 268 -10.54 51.07 -20.90
N ASP A 269 -11.51 50.17 -20.69
CA ASP A 269 -12.85 50.52 -20.23
C ASP A 269 -12.85 50.90 -18.74
N GLY A 270 -12.03 50.21 -17.95
CA GLY A 270 -11.80 50.52 -16.54
C GLY A 270 -11.01 51.82 -16.33
N ALA A 271 -10.01 52.11 -17.17
CA ALA A 271 -9.17 53.30 -17.12
C ALA A 271 -9.98 54.55 -17.43
N GLY A 272 -10.97 54.51 -18.35
CA GLY A 272 -11.89 55.63 -18.54
C GLY A 272 -12.67 56.00 -17.28
N GLY A 273 -13.10 55.01 -16.49
CA GLY A 273 -13.80 55.20 -15.22
C GLY A 273 -12.90 55.34 -13.98
N LEU A 274 -11.64 54.90 -14.06
CA LEU A 274 -10.64 54.97 -12.99
C LEU A 274 -9.84 56.26 -13.09
N TRP A 275 -9.55 56.80 -14.27
CA TRP A 275 -8.88 58.12 -14.39
C TRP A 275 -9.72 59.24 -13.75
N GLY A 276 -11.04 59.24 -13.97
CA GLY A 276 -11.95 60.19 -13.31
C GLY A 276 -11.98 60.04 -11.79
N ARG A 277 -11.92 58.80 -11.27
CA ARG A 277 -11.97 58.50 -9.83
C ARG A 277 -10.61 58.60 -9.13
N THR A 278 -9.50 58.42 -9.83
CA THR A 278 -8.14 58.50 -9.27
C THR A 278 -7.70 59.95 -9.09
N ILE A 279 -8.14 60.89 -9.94
CA ILE A 279 -7.84 62.32 -9.72
C ILE A 279 -8.64 62.86 -8.52
N GLU A 280 -9.93 62.53 -8.40
CA GLU A 280 -10.75 62.92 -7.24
C GLU A 280 -10.34 62.16 -5.97
N GLY A 281 -10.01 60.87 -6.09
CA GLY A 281 -9.59 60.00 -4.99
C GLY A 281 -8.17 60.25 -4.51
N ALA A 282 -7.22 60.66 -5.35
CA ALA A 282 -5.86 61.04 -4.92
C ALA A 282 -5.86 62.35 -4.12
N SER A 283 -6.78 63.27 -4.40
CA SER A 283 -6.99 64.46 -3.55
C SER A 283 -7.54 64.06 -2.18
N GLY A 284 -8.49 63.11 -2.11
CA GLY A 284 -9.06 62.64 -0.86
C GLY A 284 -8.13 61.74 -0.03
N LEU A 285 -7.35 60.87 -0.68
CA LEU A 285 -6.40 59.95 -0.01
C LEU A 285 -5.25 60.69 0.65
N VAL A 286 -4.79 61.81 0.09
CA VAL A 286 -3.76 62.67 0.70
C VAL A 286 -4.29 63.39 1.95
N ASP A 287 -5.59 63.70 2.01
CA ASP A 287 -6.21 64.30 3.19
C ASP A 287 -6.60 63.24 4.24
N ASP A 288 -7.09 62.06 3.84
CA ASP A 288 -7.43 60.96 4.76
C ASP A 288 -6.18 60.30 5.37
N THR A 289 -5.06 60.21 4.65
CA THR A 289 -3.79 59.72 5.22
C THR A 289 -3.17 60.68 6.25
N LYS A 290 -3.47 61.98 6.19
CA LYS A 290 -3.10 62.90 7.28
C LYS A 290 -3.91 62.66 8.56
N GLY A 291 -5.17 62.22 8.44
CA GLY A 291 -6.03 61.92 9.58
C GLY A 291 -5.75 60.56 10.23
N LEU A 292 -5.40 59.53 9.45
CA LEU A 292 -5.24 58.16 9.93
C LEU A 292 -3.85 57.81 10.50
N ILE A 293 -2.82 58.63 10.24
CA ILE A 293 -1.45 58.36 10.70
C ILE A 293 -1.16 58.99 12.08
N TRP A 294 -2.03 59.87 12.59
CA TRP A 294 -1.80 60.63 13.84
C TRP A 294 -2.94 60.61 14.87
N SER A 295 -3.85 59.61 14.83
CA SER A 295 -4.76 59.35 15.95
C SER A 295 -4.43 58.00 16.57
N ASP A 296 -3.42 58.00 17.45
CA ASP A 296 -3.32 57.14 18.64
C ASP A 296 -1.94 57.39 19.28
N THR A 297 -1.81 58.59 19.85
CA THR A 297 -0.84 58.88 20.92
C THR A 297 -1.56 59.70 21.99
N GLU A 298 -2.35 59.02 22.82
CA GLU A 298 -2.52 59.28 24.26
C GLU A 298 -2.68 57.95 24.99
#